data_AF-A0A1I0R209-F1
#
_entry.id   AF-A0A1I0R209-F1
#
_cell.length_a   1.000
_cell.length_b   1.000
_cell.length_c   1.000
_cell.angle_alpha   90.00
_cell.angle_beta   90.00
_cell.angle_gamma   90.00
#
_symmetry.space_group_name_H-M   'P 1'
#
loop_
_entity.id
_entity.type
_entity.pdbx_description
1 polymer ?
#
loop_
_entity_poly.entity_id
_entity_poly.type
_entity_poly.pdbx_seq_one_letter_code
_entity_poly.pdbx_strand_id
1 'polypeptide(L)'
;MVKRSLMAVICLVVCLYANAQKTSNTPEKEKWFMDLGLGMFIHWSVDVQVGAVISHSMAGASDDYLKRFTEELPKTFNPHKFNPDDWAVLAKLAGMKYVVFTAKHHAGFCMWDTKTTTFNIMNTPFKKDATRAIFDAFRKQGIAIGVYYSPEDFYYLYQHHIPIGRMQLPQHFPEKNPGLMAYDKSQIKELLTNYGKIDFIFFDGPAEGLKEYAWQLQPEIVVTRGQMNTPEQELPDAILPGPWEACFTMGTDWQYKPTNDPQKSGTEMINMLIETRAKGGNLLLNVGPKPDGEIQIEQEALLRELALWNLANGESVSGVRPWNISHEGNIWFTRAQDTSTVYAFVPGGKDWKYGERKDLVLRTLQGNEHTKVSILGYGSELVEYKEGFDAGIYVQSTPVGLLISAVNGQRFYTDRKWPNPVVIKIENVKYKPAVSNYKQSTIDGAK
;
A
#
# COMPACT_ATOMS: atom_id res chain seq x y z
N MET A 1 10.82 -75.79 28.91
CA MET A 1 12.02 -74.93 29.11
C MET A 1 12.59 -74.63 27.74
N VAL A 2 12.72 -73.35 27.36
CA VAL A 2 13.42 -72.81 26.15
C VAL A 2 12.72 -73.08 24.81
N LYS A 3 12.59 -72.18 23.82
CA LYS A 3 12.56 -70.71 23.64
C LYS A 3 11.90 -70.52 22.26
N ARG A 4 10.97 -69.57 22.13
CA ARG A 4 10.38 -69.16 20.84
C ARG A 4 11.36 -68.25 20.10
N SER A 5 11.66 -68.57 18.85
CA SER A 5 12.30 -67.67 17.89
C SER A 5 11.21 -67.01 17.05
N LEU A 6 11.05 -65.69 17.17
CA LEU A 6 10.33 -64.89 16.18
C LEU A 6 11.20 -63.69 15.82
N MET A 7 11.63 -63.69 14.56
CA MET A 7 12.45 -62.67 13.91
C MET A 7 11.55 -61.45 13.66
N ALA A 8 11.82 -60.33 14.34
CA ALA A 8 11.15 -59.06 14.08
C ALA A 8 12.05 -58.21 13.17
N VAL A 9 11.67 -58.10 11.90
CA VAL A 9 12.22 -57.11 10.97
C VAL A 9 11.56 -55.78 11.29
N ILE A 10 12.29 -54.88 11.94
CA ILE A 10 11.88 -53.49 12.13
C ILE A 10 12.40 -52.70 10.92
N CYS A 11 11.52 -52.42 9.96
CA CYS A 11 11.76 -51.40 8.95
C CYS A 11 11.65 -50.03 9.62
N LEU A 12 12.79 -49.40 9.90
CA LEU A 12 12.87 -48.00 10.30
C LEU A 12 12.67 -47.13 9.04
N VAL A 13 11.45 -46.65 8.81
CA VAL A 13 11.19 -45.60 7.80
C VAL A 13 11.64 -44.28 8.42
N VAL A 14 12.87 -43.87 8.15
CA VAL A 14 13.34 -42.51 8.39
C VAL A 14 12.76 -41.64 7.26
N CYS A 15 11.62 -41.00 7.52
CA CYS A 15 11.14 -39.90 6.67
C CYS A 15 12.09 -38.70 6.83
N LEU A 16 13.12 -38.64 5.99
CA LEU A 16 13.83 -37.39 5.69
C LEU A 16 12.84 -36.47 4.97
N TYR A 17 12.18 -35.58 5.72
CA TYR A 17 11.55 -34.41 5.11
C TYR A 17 12.67 -33.50 4.61
N ALA A 18 13.02 -33.65 3.33
CA ALA A 18 13.71 -32.60 2.61
C ALA A 18 12.75 -31.39 2.56
N ASN A 19 12.92 -30.43 3.46
CA ASN A 19 12.24 -29.14 3.34
C ASN A 19 12.76 -28.48 2.05
N ALA A 20 12.00 -28.61 0.97
CA ALA A 20 12.25 -27.86 -0.25
C ALA A 20 12.28 -26.37 0.10
N GLN A 21 13.33 -25.67 -0.36
CA GLN A 21 13.46 -24.24 -0.14
C GLN A 21 12.26 -23.52 -0.75
N LYS A 22 11.57 -22.70 0.04
CA LYS A 22 10.44 -21.91 -0.42
C LYS A 22 10.92 -20.86 -1.44
N THR A 23 10.23 -20.74 -2.57
CA THR A 23 10.60 -19.87 -3.70
C THR A 23 9.55 -18.84 -4.07
N SER A 24 8.38 -18.87 -3.43
CA SER A 24 7.29 -17.91 -3.69
C SER A 24 6.48 -17.65 -2.43
N ASN A 25 5.67 -16.59 -2.44
CA ASN A 25 4.60 -16.42 -1.46
C ASN A 25 3.63 -17.60 -1.52
N THR A 26 2.96 -17.89 -0.39
CA THR A 26 1.91 -18.91 -0.33
C THR A 26 0.57 -18.30 -0.76
N PRO A 27 -0.31 -19.03 -1.47
CA PRO A 27 -1.61 -18.50 -1.93
C PRO A 27 -2.47 -17.90 -0.82
N GLU A 28 -2.42 -18.46 0.40
CA GLU A 28 -3.12 -17.92 1.57
C GLU A 28 -2.63 -16.52 1.95
N LYS A 29 -1.31 -16.30 1.94
CA LYS A 29 -0.70 -15.01 2.27
C LYS A 29 -0.89 -13.99 1.17
N GLU A 30 -0.91 -14.43 -0.09
CA GLU A 30 -1.28 -13.56 -1.22
C GLU A 30 -2.73 -13.11 -1.12
N LYS A 31 -3.65 -14.02 -0.81
CA LYS A 31 -5.07 -13.67 -0.58
C LYS A 31 -5.22 -12.69 0.58
N TRP A 32 -4.55 -12.95 1.70
CA TRP A 32 -4.52 -12.04 2.86
C TRP A 32 -3.95 -10.66 2.49
N PHE A 33 -2.85 -10.62 1.73
CA PHE A 33 -2.28 -9.37 1.25
C PHE A 33 -3.28 -8.58 0.40
N MET A 34 -3.95 -9.23 -0.55
CA MET A 34 -4.97 -8.61 -1.40
C MET A 34 -6.17 -8.04 -0.61
N ASP A 35 -6.40 -8.50 0.62
CA ASP A 35 -7.48 -8.01 1.49
C ASP A 35 -7.13 -6.68 2.20
N LEU A 36 -5.85 -6.29 2.24
CA LEU A 36 -5.39 -5.12 2.99
C LEU A 36 -5.76 -3.79 2.34
N GLY A 37 -5.64 -3.69 1.01
CA GLY A 37 -6.11 -2.56 0.21
C GLY A 37 -5.26 -1.29 0.24
N LEU A 38 -4.84 -0.83 1.42
CA LEU A 38 -4.10 0.43 1.59
C LEU A 38 -3.00 0.28 2.66
N GLY A 39 -1.79 0.72 2.33
CA GLY A 39 -0.64 0.76 3.24
C GLY A 39 0.07 2.11 3.27
N MET A 40 0.86 2.32 4.33
CA MET A 40 1.76 3.47 4.48
C MET A 40 3.19 3.09 4.09
N PHE A 41 3.78 3.78 3.14
CA PHE A 41 5.24 3.73 2.92
C PHE A 41 5.88 4.85 3.73
N ILE A 42 7.03 4.60 4.34
CA ILE A 42 7.80 5.62 5.05
C ILE A 42 9.25 5.57 4.56
N HIS A 43 9.68 6.61 3.85
CA HIS A 43 11.08 6.82 3.48
C HIS A 43 11.69 7.89 4.37
N TRP A 44 12.64 7.46 5.21
CA TRP A 44 13.30 8.31 6.18
C TRP A 44 14.73 7.83 6.45
N SER A 45 15.69 8.73 6.33
CA SER A 45 17.13 8.49 6.50
C SER A 45 17.81 9.83 6.86
N VAL A 46 19.11 9.83 7.19
CA VAL A 46 19.85 11.02 7.64
C VAL A 46 19.87 12.18 6.65
N ASP A 47 19.72 11.89 5.36
CA ASP A 47 19.74 12.83 4.24
C ASP A 47 18.48 13.68 4.07
N VAL A 48 17.44 13.38 4.85
CA VAL A 48 16.31 14.31 5.02
C VAL A 48 16.75 15.66 5.57
N GLN A 49 17.84 15.73 6.35
CA GLN A 49 18.37 17.00 6.90
C GLN A 49 18.69 18.03 5.83
N VAL A 50 19.04 17.58 4.63
CA VAL A 50 19.37 18.44 3.49
C VAL A 50 18.34 18.37 2.37
N GLY A 51 17.30 17.54 2.52
CA GLY A 51 16.21 17.43 1.56
C GLY A 51 16.63 16.91 0.19
N ALA A 52 17.66 16.07 0.13
CA ALA A 52 18.12 15.45 -1.11
C ALA A 52 17.15 14.36 -1.59
N VAL A 53 17.32 13.88 -2.81
CA VAL A 53 16.70 12.60 -3.21
C VAL A 53 17.29 11.47 -2.36
N ILE A 54 16.46 10.58 -1.82
CA ILE A 54 16.90 9.57 -0.85
C ILE A 54 18.01 8.69 -1.41
N SER A 55 19.20 8.79 -0.80
CA SER A 55 20.45 8.08 -1.20
C SER A 55 21.01 8.35 -2.59
N HIS A 56 20.19 8.68 -3.60
CA HIS A 56 20.61 8.77 -4.99
C HIS A 56 21.61 9.90 -5.26
N SER A 57 21.73 10.88 -4.35
CA SER A 57 22.78 11.90 -4.43
C SER A 57 24.20 11.33 -4.23
N MET A 58 24.35 10.10 -3.73
CA MET A 58 25.64 9.41 -3.64
C MET A 58 26.07 8.76 -4.96
N ALA A 59 25.14 8.44 -5.86
CA ALA A 59 25.47 7.76 -7.11
C ALA A 59 26.31 8.68 -8.02
N GLY A 60 27.50 8.22 -8.43
CA GLY A 60 28.45 9.03 -9.21
C GLY A 60 29.01 10.26 -8.47
N ALA A 61 28.82 10.35 -7.15
CA ALA A 61 29.33 11.48 -6.37
C ALA A 61 30.86 11.42 -6.20
N SER A 62 31.48 12.58 -5.98
CA SER A 62 32.91 12.65 -5.65
C SER A 62 33.19 12.13 -4.24
N ASP A 63 34.43 11.69 -4.00
CA ASP A 63 34.87 11.20 -2.68
C ASP A 63 34.62 12.22 -1.56
N ASP A 64 34.85 13.52 -1.83
CA ASP A 64 34.59 14.59 -0.86
C ASP A 64 33.10 14.72 -0.50
N TYR A 65 32.20 14.45 -1.45
CA TYR A 65 30.76 14.43 -1.17
C TYR A 65 30.41 13.18 -0.34
N LEU A 66 30.89 12.02 -0.75
CA LEU A 66 30.64 10.75 -0.05
C LEU A 66 31.16 10.77 1.39
N LYS A 67 32.33 11.35 1.61
CA LYS A 67 32.89 11.55 2.95
C LYS A 67 31.98 12.43 3.81
N ARG A 68 31.52 13.58 3.30
CA ARG A 68 30.58 14.44 4.04
C ARG A 68 29.25 13.76 4.31
N PHE A 69 28.73 13.03 3.33
CA PHE A 69 27.47 12.28 3.47
C PHE A 69 27.58 11.18 4.53
N THR A 70 28.70 10.46 4.59
CA THR A 70 28.85 9.28 5.45
C THR A 70 29.44 9.60 6.83
N GLU A 71 30.30 10.61 6.94
CA GLU A 71 31.02 10.94 8.18
C GLU A 71 30.54 12.21 8.87
N GLU A 72 29.93 13.18 8.17
CA GLU A 72 29.54 14.47 8.74
C GLU A 72 28.04 14.57 8.97
N LEU A 73 27.24 14.27 7.94
CA LEU A 73 25.78 14.38 7.97
C LEU A 73 25.12 13.59 9.13
N PRO A 74 25.55 12.36 9.49
CA PRO A 74 24.96 11.64 10.64
C PRO A 74 25.23 12.32 11.99
N LYS A 75 26.30 13.13 12.12
CA LYS A 75 26.70 13.77 13.38
C LYS A 75 25.69 14.81 13.87
N THR A 76 24.81 15.29 13.00
CA THR A 76 23.78 16.28 13.34
C THR A 76 22.36 15.72 13.38
N PHE A 77 22.15 14.45 13.00
CA PHE A 77 20.81 13.87 12.92
C PHE A 77 20.21 13.62 14.32
N ASN A 78 19.22 14.44 14.70
CA ASN A 78 18.54 14.34 15.99
C ASN A 78 17.04 14.69 15.87
N PRO A 79 16.19 13.72 15.54
CA PRO A 79 14.76 13.92 15.40
C PRO A 79 14.09 14.05 16.78
N HIS A 80 14.20 15.24 17.36
CA HIS A 80 13.77 15.57 18.71
C HIS A 80 12.25 15.55 18.93
N LYS A 81 11.46 15.53 17.85
CA LYS A 81 10.00 15.38 17.86
C LYS A 81 9.53 14.00 17.37
N PHE A 82 10.44 13.06 17.19
CA PHE A 82 10.09 11.71 16.77
C PHE A 82 9.11 11.05 17.74
N ASN A 83 7.87 10.86 17.27
CA ASN A 83 6.82 10.15 17.97
C ASN A 83 6.05 9.23 17.00
N PRO A 84 6.47 7.97 16.85
CA PRO A 84 5.85 7.05 15.90
C PRO A 84 4.43 6.62 16.30
N ASP A 85 4.02 6.81 17.57
CA ASP A 85 2.63 6.56 17.98
C ASP A 85 1.66 7.52 17.26
N ASP A 86 2.06 8.77 17.01
CA ASP A 86 1.25 9.74 16.25
C ASP A 86 1.12 9.32 14.78
N TRP A 87 2.21 8.82 14.19
CA TRP A 87 2.21 8.31 12.81
C TRP A 87 1.28 7.11 12.66
N ALA A 88 1.35 6.17 13.62
CA ALA A 88 0.54 4.96 13.63
C ALA A 88 -0.96 5.28 13.81
N VAL A 89 -1.32 6.22 14.69
CA VAL A 89 -2.70 6.70 14.85
C VAL A 89 -3.22 7.33 13.56
N LEU A 90 -2.41 8.19 12.92
CA LEU A 90 -2.80 8.82 11.66
C LEU A 90 -3.03 7.77 10.56
N ALA A 91 -2.13 6.79 10.43
CA ALA A 91 -2.29 5.67 9.50
C ALA A 91 -3.58 4.88 9.75
N LYS A 92 -3.88 4.60 11.01
CA LYS A 92 -5.11 3.89 11.42
C LYS A 92 -6.36 4.65 11.02
N LEU A 93 -6.40 5.96 11.27
CA LEU A 93 -7.51 6.84 10.90
C LEU A 93 -7.70 6.89 9.39
N ALA A 94 -6.60 6.99 8.63
CA ALA A 94 -6.58 6.98 7.17
C ALA A 94 -7.03 5.63 6.56
N GLY A 95 -7.22 4.58 7.37
CA GLY A 95 -7.68 3.27 6.93
C GLY A 95 -6.57 2.31 6.50
N MET A 96 -5.30 2.70 6.67
CA MET A 96 -4.14 1.88 6.31
C MET A 96 -4.09 0.61 7.19
N LYS A 97 -3.78 -0.51 6.54
CA LYS A 97 -3.74 -1.84 7.18
C LYS A 97 -2.34 -2.38 7.38
N TYR A 98 -1.35 -1.78 6.73
CA TYR A 98 0.04 -2.13 6.87
C TYR A 98 0.96 -0.92 6.71
N VAL A 99 2.20 -1.05 7.18
CA VAL A 99 3.28 -0.07 7.00
C VAL A 99 4.48 -0.75 6.35
N VAL A 100 5.21 -0.06 5.50
CA VAL A 100 6.52 -0.46 5.00
C VAL A 100 7.50 0.65 5.33
N PHE A 101 8.52 0.36 6.15
CA PHE A 101 9.50 1.36 6.59
C PHE A 101 10.89 1.07 6.02
N THR A 102 11.57 2.11 5.52
CA THR A 102 12.99 2.05 5.09
C THR A 102 13.92 1.78 6.26
N ALA A 103 14.08 0.52 6.65
CA ALA A 103 15.11 0.11 7.60
C ALA A 103 16.50 0.38 7.02
N LYS A 104 16.70 0.12 5.73
CA LYS A 104 17.88 0.49 4.96
C LYS A 104 17.50 0.91 3.54
N HIS A 105 17.90 2.11 3.13
CA HIS A 105 17.86 2.54 1.72
C HIS A 105 19.23 2.35 1.04
N HIS A 106 19.35 2.67 -0.25
CA HIS A 106 20.60 2.46 -1.02
C HIS A 106 21.85 3.08 -0.39
N ALA A 107 21.71 4.17 0.38
CA ALA A 107 22.84 4.80 1.06
C ALA A 107 23.58 3.83 1.99
N GLY A 108 22.92 2.75 2.45
CA GLY A 108 23.47 1.82 3.43
C GLY A 108 23.27 2.26 4.87
N PHE A 109 22.67 3.44 5.10
CA PHE A 109 22.39 3.93 6.44
C PHE A 109 21.29 3.09 7.09
N CYS A 110 21.63 2.46 8.22
CA CYS A 110 20.74 1.55 8.92
C CYS A 110 19.92 2.29 10.00
N MET A 111 18.59 2.25 9.91
CA MET A 111 17.65 2.91 10.83
C MET A 111 17.35 2.11 12.12
N TRP A 112 18.15 1.08 12.40
CA TRP A 112 18.02 0.18 13.56
C TRP A 112 19.35 -0.02 14.29
N ASP A 113 19.33 -0.62 15.49
CA ASP A 113 20.55 -0.97 16.24
C ASP A 113 21.24 -2.21 15.64
N THR A 114 21.96 -2.01 14.53
CA THR A 114 22.75 -3.06 13.88
C THR A 114 24.16 -3.16 14.44
N LYS A 115 24.73 -4.38 14.41
CA LYS A 115 26.18 -4.60 14.67
C LYS A 115 27.01 -4.77 13.39
N THR A 116 26.37 -4.72 12.22
CA THR A 116 27.02 -5.00 10.93
C THR A 116 27.82 -3.82 10.37
N THR A 117 27.48 -2.59 10.75
CA THR A 117 28.14 -1.36 10.27
C THR A 117 28.07 -0.27 11.31
N THR A 118 29.02 0.67 11.29
CA THR A 118 28.96 1.91 12.08
C THR A 118 28.07 2.97 11.42
N PHE A 119 27.71 2.83 10.14
CA PHE A 119 26.85 3.76 9.43
C PHE A 119 25.37 3.49 9.73
N ASN A 120 24.97 3.80 10.98
CA ASN A 120 23.64 3.50 11.50
C ASN A 120 23.14 4.56 12.49
N ILE A 121 21.86 4.50 12.81
CA ILE A 121 21.15 5.49 13.65
C ILE A 121 21.69 5.59 15.08
N MET A 122 22.29 4.53 15.63
CA MET A 122 22.86 4.53 16.97
C MET A 122 24.14 5.38 17.06
N ASN A 123 24.78 5.66 15.92
CA ASN A 123 25.96 6.52 15.81
C ASN A 123 25.62 7.98 15.42
N THR A 124 24.37 8.39 15.67
CA THR A 124 23.91 9.79 15.56
C THR A 124 23.64 10.36 16.97
N PRO A 125 23.41 11.68 17.13
CA PRO A 125 22.92 12.22 18.40
C PRO A 125 21.61 11.60 18.90
N PHE A 126 20.78 11.03 18.02
CA PHE A 126 19.50 10.42 18.38
C PHE A 126 19.65 9.16 19.28
N LYS A 127 20.61 8.28 18.96
CA LYS A 127 20.98 7.07 19.71
C LYS A 127 19.82 6.14 20.10
N LYS A 128 18.77 6.06 19.27
CA LYS A 128 17.62 5.19 19.48
C LYS A 128 17.31 4.40 18.21
N ASP A 129 16.85 3.17 18.41
CA ASP A 129 16.40 2.27 17.34
C ASP A 129 15.03 2.74 16.79
N ALA A 130 15.06 3.49 15.68
CA ALA A 130 13.84 4.02 15.06
C ALA A 130 12.97 2.91 14.47
N THR A 131 13.58 1.91 13.82
CA THR A 131 12.85 0.75 13.26
C THR A 131 12.02 0.04 14.32
N ARG A 132 12.59 -0.24 15.50
CA ARG A 132 11.84 -0.85 16.61
C ARG A 132 10.69 0.02 17.08
N ALA A 133 10.95 1.31 17.32
CA ALA A 133 9.94 2.24 17.82
C ALA A 133 8.76 2.38 16.85
N ILE A 134 9.02 2.43 15.54
CA ILE A 134 7.99 2.48 14.49
C ILE A 134 7.20 1.17 14.48
N PHE A 135 7.88 0.01 14.43
CA PHE A 135 7.17 -1.28 14.37
C PHE A 135 6.30 -1.52 15.60
N ASP A 136 6.79 -1.17 16.80
CA ASP A 136 6.02 -1.33 18.02
C ASP A 136 4.81 -0.39 18.03
N ALA A 137 4.95 0.87 17.61
CA ALA A 137 3.83 1.81 17.51
C ALA A 137 2.74 1.34 16.53
N PHE A 138 3.12 0.88 15.34
CA PHE A 138 2.17 0.40 14.34
C PHE A 138 1.49 -0.92 14.76
N ARG A 139 2.20 -1.83 15.43
CA ARG A 139 1.61 -3.04 16.02
C ARG A 139 0.54 -2.72 17.06
N LYS A 140 0.75 -1.71 17.93
CA LYS A 140 -0.26 -1.28 18.91
C LYS A 140 -1.59 -0.88 18.24
N GLN A 141 -1.54 -0.37 17.01
CA GLN A 141 -2.73 0.02 16.23
C GLN A 141 -3.33 -1.14 15.42
N GLY A 142 -2.77 -2.34 15.51
CA GLY A 142 -3.15 -3.51 14.72
C GLY A 142 -2.83 -3.34 13.23
N ILE A 143 -1.76 -2.60 12.91
CA ILE A 143 -1.27 -2.41 11.55
C ILE A 143 -0.14 -3.42 11.31
N ALA A 144 -0.22 -4.15 10.19
CA ALA A 144 0.78 -5.17 9.83
C ALA A 144 2.13 -4.53 9.45
N ILE A 145 3.21 -5.22 9.77
CA ILE A 145 4.57 -4.66 9.74
C ILE A 145 5.35 -5.11 8.51
N GLY A 146 5.81 -4.15 7.73
CA GLY A 146 6.65 -4.34 6.56
C GLY A 146 7.99 -3.66 6.71
N VAL A 147 9.05 -4.33 6.26
CA VAL A 147 10.39 -3.79 6.21
C VAL A 147 10.80 -3.56 4.76
N TYR A 148 11.22 -2.35 4.44
CA TYR A 148 11.94 -2.06 3.20
C TYR A 148 13.43 -2.26 3.44
N TYR A 149 14.05 -2.95 2.50
CA TYR A 149 15.46 -3.25 2.52
C TYR A 149 16.03 -3.11 1.12
N SER A 150 17.04 -2.27 0.93
CA SER A 150 17.80 -2.28 -0.31
C SER A 150 18.97 -3.28 -0.25
N PRO A 151 19.02 -4.25 -1.18
CA PRO A 151 20.19 -5.13 -1.33
C PRO A 151 21.43 -4.42 -1.90
N GLU A 152 21.25 -3.41 -2.75
CA GLU A 152 22.38 -2.61 -3.22
C GLU A 152 22.72 -1.55 -2.15
N ASP A 153 24.00 -1.51 -1.74
CA ASP A 153 24.44 -0.71 -0.60
C ASP A 153 25.64 0.16 -0.98
N PHE A 154 25.38 1.46 -1.16
CA PHE A 154 26.36 2.45 -1.61
C PHE A 154 27.48 2.65 -0.59
N TYR A 155 27.21 2.50 0.71
CA TYR A 155 28.24 2.57 1.73
C TYR A 155 29.17 1.36 1.66
N TYR A 156 28.63 0.16 1.48
CA TYR A 156 29.43 -1.04 1.23
C TYR A 156 30.30 -0.86 -0.03
N LEU A 157 29.72 -0.41 -1.15
CA LEU A 157 30.47 -0.19 -2.39
C LEU A 157 31.60 0.83 -2.18
N TYR A 158 31.32 1.93 -1.48
CA TYR A 158 32.32 2.95 -1.13
C TYR A 158 33.49 2.38 -0.32
N GLN A 159 33.20 1.64 0.76
CA GLN A 159 34.24 1.03 1.61
C GLN A 159 35.10 0.01 0.87
N HIS A 160 34.54 -0.62 -0.16
CA HIS A 160 35.22 -1.61 -0.99
C HIS A 160 35.86 -1.02 -2.26
N HIS A 161 35.90 0.31 -2.41
CA HIS A 161 36.46 1.02 -3.58
C HIS A 161 35.81 0.59 -4.90
N ILE A 162 34.51 0.31 -4.86
CA ILE A 162 33.69 -0.03 -6.03
C ILE A 162 32.91 1.24 -6.43
N PRO A 163 32.89 1.62 -7.72
CA PRO A 163 32.13 2.78 -8.17
C PRO A 163 30.67 2.70 -7.73
N ILE A 164 30.15 3.78 -7.13
CA ILE A 164 28.77 3.83 -6.67
C ILE A 164 27.85 4.18 -7.85
N GLY A 165 26.87 3.32 -8.10
CA GLY A 165 25.81 3.51 -9.09
C GLY A 165 24.66 2.53 -8.86
N ARG A 166 23.65 2.53 -9.73
CA ARG A 166 22.49 1.62 -9.63
C ARG A 166 22.55 0.56 -10.72
N MET A 167 22.69 -0.71 -10.33
CA MET A 167 22.54 -1.88 -11.22
C MET A 167 23.38 -1.83 -12.51
N GLN A 168 24.59 -1.28 -12.44
CA GLN A 168 25.46 -1.06 -13.60
C GLN A 168 26.65 -2.02 -13.67
N LEU A 169 27.14 -2.48 -12.52
CA LEU A 169 28.30 -3.38 -12.44
C LEU A 169 27.89 -4.67 -11.74
N PRO A 170 28.47 -5.84 -12.09
CA PRO A 170 28.16 -7.11 -11.42
C PRO A 170 28.27 -7.02 -9.90
N GLN A 171 29.22 -6.25 -9.38
CA GLN A 171 29.46 -6.07 -7.95
C GLN A 171 28.29 -5.39 -7.21
N HIS A 172 27.39 -4.71 -7.92
CA HIS A 172 26.19 -4.10 -7.37
C HIS A 172 25.10 -5.13 -7.02
N PHE A 173 25.21 -6.34 -7.58
CA PHE A 173 24.24 -7.40 -7.43
C PHE A 173 24.74 -8.36 -6.34
N PRO A 174 23.99 -8.58 -5.24
CA PRO A 174 24.39 -9.52 -4.20
C PRO A 174 24.71 -10.92 -4.76
N GLU A 175 23.94 -11.41 -5.73
CA GLU A 175 24.15 -12.71 -6.37
C GLU A 175 25.54 -12.87 -7.01
N LYS A 176 26.15 -11.75 -7.46
CA LYS A 176 27.48 -11.72 -8.09
C LYS A 176 28.55 -11.13 -7.17
N ASN A 177 28.19 -10.76 -5.94
CA ASN A 177 29.09 -10.21 -4.94
C ASN A 177 28.93 -10.96 -3.60
N PRO A 178 29.71 -12.04 -3.38
CA PRO A 178 29.58 -12.88 -2.18
C PRO A 178 29.72 -12.13 -0.86
N GLY A 179 30.53 -11.07 -0.82
CA GLY A 179 30.70 -10.23 0.37
C GLY A 179 29.44 -9.42 0.67
N LEU A 180 28.86 -8.78 -0.35
CA LEU A 180 27.59 -8.05 -0.23
C LEU A 180 26.44 -9.00 0.16
N MET A 181 26.34 -10.17 -0.48
CA MET A 181 25.35 -11.20 -0.12
C MET A 181 25.46 -11.63 1.34
N ALA A 182 26.68 -11.86 1.85
CA ALA A 182 26.88 -12.24 3.24
C ALA A 182 26.52 -11.10 4.20
N TYR A 183 26.88 -9.86 3.86
CA TYR A 183 26.51 -8.66 4.60
C TYR A 183 24.99 -8.48 4.66
N ASP A 184 24.30 -8.61 3.53
CA ASP A 184 22.84 -8.49 3.46
C ASP A 184 22.12 -9.57 4.26
N LYS A 185 22.57 -10.82 4.14
CA LYS A 185 22.01 -11.92 4.96
C LYS A 185 22.18 -11.66 6.45
N SER A 186 23.31 -11.09 6.88
CA SER A 186 23.49 -10.73 8.29
C SER A 186 22.49 -9.68 8.75
N GLN A 187 22.24 -8.64 7.94
CA GLN A 187 21.29 -7.58 8.27
C GLN A 187 19.84 -8.05 8.24
N ILE A 188 19.44 -8.81 7.21
CA ILE A 188 18.12 -9.42 7.12
C ILE A 188 17.87 -10.35 8.31
N LYS A 189 18.89 -11.12 8.74
CA LYS A 189 18.77 -11.95 9.93
C LYS A 189 18.45 -11.12 11.17
N GLU A 190 19.18 -10.03 11.43
CA GLU A 190 18.88 -9.13 12.56
C GLU A 190 17.43 -8.63 12.51
N LEU A 191 16.99 -8.12 11.35
CA LEU A 191 15.64 -7.58 11.17
C LEU A 191 14.55 -8.64 11.36
N LEU A 192 14.74 -9.86 10.84
CA LEU A 192 13.74 -10.92 10.89
C LEU A 192 13.82 -11.81 12.15
N THR A 193 14.82 -11.65 13.02
CA THR A 193 14.87 -12.38 14.31
C THR A 193 14.68 -11.48 15.53
N ASN A 194 15.08 -10.21 15.47
CA ASN A 194 15.11 -9.36 16.66
C ASN A 194 13.87 -8.45 16.78
N TYR A 195 13.09 -8.29 15.71
CA TYR A 195 11.97 -7.33 15.65
C TYR A 195 10.61 -8.00 15.71
N GLY A 196 10.53 -9.28 16.08
CA GLY A 196 9.28 -10.03 16.14
C GLY A 196 8.75 -10.44 14.75
N LYS A 197 7.44 -10.66 14.64
CA LYS A 197 6.80 -11.02 13.37
C LYS A 197 6.88 -9.86 12.39
N ILE A 198 7.45 -10.12 11.21
CA ILE A 198 7.45 -9.20 10.08
C ILE A 198 6.52 -9.80 9.03
N ASP A 199 5.51 -9.03 8.64
CA ASP A 199 4.48 -9.48 7.73
C ASP A 199 4.90 -9.31 6.26
N PHE A 200 5.68 -8.27 5.94
CA PHE A 200 6.17 -7.99 4.59
C PHE A 200 7.67 -7.68 4.55
N ILE A 201 8.32 -8.06 3.46
CA ILE A 201 9.62 -7.50 3.08
C ILE A 201 9.54 -6.96 1.65
N PHE A 202 9.99 -5.72 1.48
CA PHE A 202 10.07 -5.01 0.21
C PHE A 202 11.55 -4.89 -0.16
N PHE A 203 12.01 -5.66 -1.14
CA PHE A 203 13.38 -5.58 -1.62
C PHE A 203 13.49 -4.60 -2.78
N ASP A 204 14.19 -3.48 -2.59
CA ASP A 204 14.41 -2.53 -3.67
C ASP A 204 15.73 -2.77 -4.39
N GLY A 205 15.66 -3.72 -5.32
CA GLY A 205 16.77 -4.23 -6.11
C GLY A 205 16.71 -5.76 -6.25
N PRO A 206 17.67 -6.34 -6.98
CA PRO A 206 17.81 -7.79 -7.14
C PRO A 206 17.88 -8.51 -5.78
N ALA A 207 17.04 -9.52 -5.59
CA ALA A 207 16.78 -10.13 -4.27
C ALA A 207 16.99 -11.65 -4.26
N GLU A 208 17.50 -12.22 -5.35
CA GLU A 208 17.78 -13.64 -5.53
C GLU A 208 18.77 -14.12 -4.45
N GLY A 209 18.38 -15.15 -3.72
CA GLY A 209 19.12 -15.67 -2.57
C GLY A 209 18.81 -14.97 -1.25
N LEU A 210 18.29 -13.74 -1.28
CA LEU A 210 17.86 -12.98 -0.09
C LEU A 210 16.39 -13.24 0.23
N LYS A 211 15.49 -13.28 -0.77
CA LYS A 211 14.07 -13.59 -0.56
C LYS A 211 13.86 -15.02 -0.07
N GLU A 212 14.62 -15.99 -0.58
CA GLU A 212 14.59 -17.35 -0.08
C GLU A 212 15.13 -17.45 1.34
N TYR A 213 16.13 -16.64 1.68
CA TYR A 213 16.64 -16.54 3.04
C TYR A 213 15.61 -15.92 3.99
N ALA A 214 14.86 -14.90 3.54
CA ALA A 214 13.76 -14.33 4.30
C ALA A 214 12.67 -15.37 4.60
N TRP A 215 12.27 -16.19 3.62
CA TRP A 215 11.32 -17.30 3.85
C TRP A 215 11.89 -18.41 4.75
N GLN A 216 13.21 -18.64 4.75
CA GLN A 216 13.82 -19.58 5.71
C GLN A 216 13.70 -19.07 7.15
N LEU A 217 13.82 -17.76 7.36
CA LEU A 217 13.75 -17.13 8.69
C LEU A 217 12.30 -16.96 9.16
N GLN A 218 11.42 -16.47 8.29
CA GLN A 218 9.99 -16.32 8.56
C GLN A 218 9.19 -16.91 7.39
N PRO A 219 8.78 -18.19 7.44
CA PRO A 219 8.09 -18.88 6.33
C PRO A 219 6.79 -18.22 5.90
N GLU A 220 6.18 -17.39 6.75
CA GLU A 220 4.92 -16.71 6.51
C GLU A 220 5.06 -15.30 5.91
N ILE A 221 6.29 -14.76 5.80
CA ILE A 221 6.51 -13.40 5.29
C ILE A 221 6.09 -13.29 3.83
N VAL A 222 5.42 -12.18 3.50
CA VAL A 222 5.11 -11.81 2.12
C VAL A 222 6.28 -11.01 1.57
N VAL A 223 6.92 -11.52 0.52
CA VAL A 223 7.87 -10.72 -0.26
C VAL A 223 7.06 -9.94 -1.29
N THR A 224 7.07 -8.61 -1.23
CA THR A 224 6.38 -7.75 -2.20
C THR A 224 7.29 -7.47 -3.38
N ARG A 225 8.01 -6.34 -3.40
CA ARG A 225 9.03 -6.09 -4.43
C ARG A 225 10.13 -7.15 -4.33
N GLY A 226 10.50 -7.69 -5.50
CA GLY A 226 11.38 -8.86 -5.63
C GLY A 226 10.64 -10.20 -5.84
N GLN A 227 9.30 -10.22 -5.72
CA GLN A 227 8.50 -11.43 -5.95
C GLN A 227 7.17 -11.20 -6.69
N MET A 228 6.48 -10.08 -6.48
CA MET A 228 5.22 -9.75 -7.17
C MET A 228 5.33 -8.42 -7.93
N ASN A 229 4.32 -8.10 -8.74
CA ASN A 229 4.27 -6.85 -9.47
C ASN A 229 4.11 -5.66 -8.50
N THR A 230 5.05 -4.72 -8.57
CA THR A 230 5.00 -3.49 -7.78
C THR A 230 5.16 -2.24 -8.66
N PRO A 231 4.14 -1.86 -9.47
CA PRO A 231 4.21 -0.65 -10.29
C PRO A 231 4.57 0.57 -9.45
N GLU A 232 5.44 1.43 -9.98
CA GLU A 232 5.94 2.60 -9.25
C GLU A 232 5.50 3.86 -9.97
N GLN A 233 4.80 4.76 -9.26
CA GLN A 233 4.27 6.02 -9.81
C GLN A 233 3.28 5.86 -10.99
N GLU A 234 2.79 4.65 -11.24
CA GLU A 234 1.80 4.36 -12.28
C GLU A 234 0.79 3.30 -11.83
N LEU A 235 -0.40 3.34 -12.43
CA LEU A 235 -1.42 2.31 -12.26
C LEU A 235 -1.58 1.53 -13.57
N PRO A 236 -1.77 0.19 -13.53
CA PRO A 236 -2.03 -0.61 -14.73
C PRO A 236 -3.28 -0.13 -15.48
N ASP A 237 -3.32 -0.27 -16.81
CA ASP A 237 -4.51 0.15 -17.59
C ASP A 237 -5.76 -0.71 -17.34
N ALA A 238 -5.56 -1.99 -17.04
CA ALA A 238 -6.62 -2.98 -16.90
C ALA A 238 -6.59 -3.66 -15.52
N ILE A 239 -7.64 -4.43 -15.22
CA ILE A 239 -7.66 -5.34 -14.07
C ILE A 239 -6.53 -6.36 -14.26
N LEU A 240 -5.67 -6.51 -13.24
CA LEU A 240 -4.60 -7.50 -13.26
C LEU A 240 -4.95 -8.73 -12.39
N PRO A 241 -4.55 -9.94 -12.82
CA PRO A 241 -4.66 -11.13 -11.99
C PRO A 241 -3.59 -11.16 -10.90
N GLY A 242 -3.91 -11.80 -9.77
CA GLY A 242 -2.97 -12.03 -8.68
C GLY A 242 -2.70 -10.80 -7.80
N PRO A 243 -1.81 -10.94 -6.80
CA PRO A 243 -1.43 -9.83 -5.95
C PRO A 243 -0.52 -8.85 -6.70
N TRP A 244 -0.81 -7.57 -6.56
CA TRP A 244 0.09 -6.48 -6.97
C TRP A 244 -0.13 -5.27 -6.07
N GLU A 245 0.89 -4.41 -6.00
CA GLU A 245 0.86 -3.22 -5.16
C GLU A 245 1.50 -2.05 -5.90
N ALA A 246 0.74 -0.97 -6.14
CA ALA A 246 1.35 0.24 -6.67
C ALA A 246 1.83 1.13 -5.53
N CYS A 247 3.07 1.61 -5.64
CA CYS A 247 3.64 2.57 -4.69
C CYS A 247 3.67 3.98 -5.29
N PHE A 248 3.27 4.97 -4.48
CA PHE A 248 3.22 6.37 -4.88
C PHE A 248 3.70 7.32 -3.80
N THR A 249 4.38 8.37 -4.21
CA THR A 249 4.65 9.56 -3.40
C THR A 249 3.39 10.43 -3.31
N MET A 250 3.22 11.17 -2.20
CA MET A 250 2.24 12.27 -2.15
C MET A 250 2.75 13.49 -2.93
N GLY A 251 4.03 13.82 -2.75
CA GLY A 251 4.73 14.81 -3.55
C GLY A 251 5.40 14.20 -4.78
N THR A 252 6.59 14.69 -5.07
CA THR A 252 7.49 14.26 -6.14
C THR A 252 8.63 13.35 -5.66
N ASP A 253 8.96 13.41 -4.36
CA ASP A 253 10.07 12.65 -3.78
C ASP A 253 9.57 11.66 -2.71
N TRP A 254 10.31 10.56 -2.55
CA TRP A 254 10.04 9.55 -1.53
C TRP A 254 10.33 10.05 -0.11
N GLN A 255 11.46 10.71 0.13
CA GLN A 255 11.74 11.31 1.43
C GLN A 255 11.36 12.79 1.50
N TYR A 256 11.59 13.39 2.66
CA TYR A 256 11.34 14.83 2.87
C TYR A 256 12.05 15.69 1.82
N LYS A 257 11.27 16.49 1.10
CA LYS A 257 11.74 17.50 0.17
C LYS A 257 11.20 18.87 0.60
N PRO A 258 12.03 19.77 1.14
CA PRO A 258 11.56 20.99 1.79
C PRO A 258 11.02 22.05 0.83
N THR A 259 11.40 21.99 -0.45
CA THR A 259 11.04 23.00 -1.46
C THR A 259 10.82 22.35 -2.81
N ASN A 260 10.01 22.98 -3.66
CA ASN A 260 9.70 22.50 -5.01
C ASN A 260 9.08 21.08 -5.03
N ASP A 261 8.22 20.79 -4.05
CA ASP A 261 7.54 19.50 -3.91
C ASP A 261 6.02 19.66 -4.04
N PRO A 262 5.48 19.77 -5.28
CA PRO A 262 4.04 19.85 -5.47
C PRO A 262 3.37 18.58 -4.97
N GLN A 263 2.43 18.73 -4.03
CA GLN A 263 1.66 17.61 -3.48
C GLN A 263 0.43 17.32 -4.33
N LYS A 264 0.06 16.03 -4.41
CA LYS A 264 -1.27 15.58 -4.83
C LYS A 264 -2.33 16.17 -3.88
N SER A 265 -3.54 16.34 -4.39
CA SER A 265 -4.73 16.66 -3.59
C SER A 265 -5.33 15.41 -2.92
N GLY A 266 -6.15 15.61 -1.88
CA GLY A 266 -6.88 14.52 -1.23
C GLY A 266 -7.77 13.75 -2.20
N THR A 267 -8.45 14.46 -3.11
CA THR A 267 -9.25 13.87 -4.19
C THR A 267 -8.45 12.98 -5.12
N GLU A 268 -7.25 13.41 -5.53
CA GLU A 268 -6.37 12.58 -6.37
C GLU A 268 -5.97 11.30 -5.63
N MET A 269 -5.56 11.39 -4.36
CA MET A 269 -5.19 10.21 -3.57
C MET A 269 -6.36 9.23 -3.38
N ILE A 270 -7.56 9.74 -3.10
CA ILE A 270 -8.76 8.91 -2.94
C ILE A 270 -9.13 8.24 -4.26
N ASN A 271 -9.09 8.97 -5.38
CA ASN A 271 -9.36 8.39 -6.70
C ASN A 271 -8.32 7.33 -7.09
N MET A 272 -7.03 7.57 -6.81
CA MET A 272 -5.99 6.58 -7.01
C MET A 272 -6.24 5.31 -6.20
N LEU A 273 -6.66 5.44 -4.94
CA LEU A 273 -7.03 4.30 -4.10
C LEU A 273 -8.22 3.52 -4.70
N ILE A 274 -9.27 4.21 -5.12
CA ILE A 274 -10.46 3.63 -5.74
C ILE A 274 -10.07 2.84 -7.00
N GLU A 275 -9.32 3.48 -7.90
CA GLU A 275 -8.86 2.86 -9.15
C GLU A 275 -7.98 1.63 -8.90
N THR A 276 -7.04 1.75 -7.95
CA THR A 276 -6.16 0.64 -7.55
C THR A 276 -6.98 -0.56 -7.07
N ARG A 277 -7.97 -0.33 -6.21
CA ARG A 277 -8.85 -1.40 -5.69
C ARG A 277 -9.76 -1.97 -6.77
N ALA A 278 -10.30 -1.14 -7.66
CA ALA A 278 -11.13 -1.58 -8.78
C ALA A 278 -10.34 -2.48 -9.77
N LYS A 279 -9.02 -2.30 -9.85
CA LYS A 279 -8.10 -3.10 -10.66
C LYS A 279 -7.45 -4.26 -9.90
N GLY A 280 -7.74 -4.41 -8.61
CA GLY A 280 -7.41 -5.59 -7.79
C GLY A 280 -6.11 -5.50 -7.00
N GLY A 281 -5.44 -4.34 -6.99
CA GLY A 281 -4.17 -4.14 -6.32
C GLY A 281 -4.30 -3.44 -4.98
N ASN A 282 -3.21 -3.41 -4.23
CA ASN A 282 -3.07 -2.55 -3.05
C ASN A 282 -2.40 -1.23 -3.43
N LEU A 283 -2.76 -0.15 -2.72
CA LEU A 283 -2.06 1.13 -2.81
C LEU A 283 -1.10 1.28 -1.62
N LEU A 284 0.17 1.50 -1.89
CA LEU A 284 1.18 1.83 -0.88
C LEU A 284 1.54 3.30 -1.00
N LEU A 285 0.97 4.12 -0.12
CA LEU A 285 1.08 5.58 -0.19
C LEU A 285 2.17 6.07 0.75
N ASN A 286 3.12 6.82 0.20
CA ASN A 286 4.33 7.23 0.91
C ASN A 286 4.19 8.54 1.67
N VAL A 287 4.79 8.58 2.87
CA VAL A 287 5.15 9.80 3.60
C VAL A 287 6.66 9.93 3.74
N GLY A 288 7.15 11.17 3.74
CA GLY A 288 8.55 11.50 3.97
C GLY A 288 8.69 12.36 5.23
N PRO A 289 8.93 11.78 6.42
CA PRO A 289 9.04 12.55 7.65
C PRO A 289 10.20 13.55 7.61
N LYS A 290 10.00 14.70 8.27
CA LYS A 290 10.99 15.77 8.42
C LYS A 290 12.20 15.33 9.26
N PRO A 291 13.30 16.11 9.26
CA PRO A 291 14.48 15.83 10.08
C PRO A 291 14.23 15.85 11.59
N ASP A 292 13.19 16.55 12.04
CA ASP A 292 12.80 16.58 13.45
C ASP A 292 11.97 15.36 13.87
N GLY A 293 11.50 14.53 12.93
CA GLY A 293 10.69 13.35 13.20
C GLY A 293 9.17 13.58 13.15
N GLU A 294 8.70 14.73 12.66
CA GLU A 294 7.27 14.93 12.34
C GLU A 294 6.97 14.54 10.89
N ILE A 295 5.76 14.05 10.59
CA ILE A 295 5.26 13.99 9.21
C ILE A 295 5.07 15.43 8.71
N GLN A 296 5.26 15.67 7.41
CA GLN A 296 5.04 16.98 6.80
C GLN A 296 3.57 17.40 6.97
N ILE A 297 3.32 18.67 7.30
CA ILE A 297 1.95 19.15 7.59
C ILE A 297 1.03 18.99 6.37
N GLU A 298 1.58 19.13 5.17
CA GLU A 298 0.88 18.93 3.90
C GLU A 298 0.43 17.46 3.77
N GLN A 299 1.33 16.51 4.03
CA GLN A 299 1.04 15.07 3.96
C GLN A 299 0.09 14.63 5.09
N GLU A 300 0.22 15.21 6.28
CA GLU A 300 -0.72 14.98 7.38
C GLU A 300 -2.13 15.46 7.01
N ALA A 301 -2.28 16.66 6.45
CA ALA A 301 -3.55 17.18 5.98
C ALA A 301 -4.23 16.26 4.96
N LEU A 302 -3.47 15.74 3.99
CA LEU A 302 -3.97 14.79 2.99
C LEU A 302 -4.44 13.47 3.62
N LEU A 303 -3.69 12.94 4.59
CA LEU A 303 -4.08 11.73 5.31
C LEU A 303 -5.32 11.95 6.18
N ARG A 304 -5.53 13.15 6.72
CA ARG A 304 -6.75 13.49 7.48
C ARG A 304 -7.97 13.59 6.58
N GLU A 305 -7.83 14.11 5.37
CA GLU A 305 -8.90 14.10 4.37
C GLU A 305 -9.26 12.66 3.95
N LEU A 306 -8.24 11.84 3.68
CA LEU A 306 -8.42 10.41 3.42
C LEU A 306 -9.08 9.70 4.63
N ALA A 307 -8.72 10.05 5.86
CA ALA A 307 -9.31 9.50 7.07
C ALA A 307 -10.80 9.79 7.18
N LEU A 308 -11.22 11.04 6.90
CA LEU A 308 -12.63 11.41 6.91
C LEU A 308 -13.41 10.66 5.82
N TRP A 309 -12.84 10.51 4.62
CA TRP A 309 -13.44 9.70 3.57
C TRP A 309 -13.54 8.22 3.95
N ASN A 310 -12.46 7.66 4.53
CA ASN A 310 -12.40 6.27 4.96
C ASN A 310 -13.37 5.96 6.11
N LEU A 311 -13.61 6.91 7.02
CA LEU A 311 -14.60 6.74 8.10
C LEU A 311 -15.99 6.41 7.55
N ALA A 312 -16.39 7.05 6.44
CA ALA A 312 -17.66 6.80 5.79
C ALA A 312 -17.63 5.57 4.87
N ASN A 313 -16.52 5.33 4.18
CA ASN A 313 -16.50 4.46 2.99
C ASN A 313 -15.55 3.24 3.12
N GLY A 314 -14.87 3.03 4.25
CA GLY A 314 -13.75 2.07 4.35
C GLY A 314 -14.09 0.61 4.01
N GLU A 315 -15.36 0.20 4.14
CA GLU A 315 -15.79 -1.15 3.74
C GLU A 315 -15.70 -1.40 2.22
N SER A 316 -15.70 -0.34 1.39
CA SER A 316 -15.56 -0.48 -0.07
C SER A 316 -14.10 -0.62 -0.54
N VAL A 317 -13.13 -0.55 0.38
CA VAL A 317 -11.68 -0.58 0.08
C VAL A 317 -11.02 -1.85 0.63
N SER A 318 -11.30 -2.19 1.87
CA SER A 318 -10.71 -3.35 2.55
C SER A 318 -11.47 -4.63 2.21
N GLY A 319 -10.76 -5.74 1.97
CA GLY A 319 -11.37 -7.04 1.71
C GLY A 319 -12.14 -7.15 0.38
N VAL A 320 -12.13 -6.14 -0.47
CA VAL A 320 -12.85 -6.15 -1.76
C VAL A 320 -12.06 -6.83 -2.88
N ARG A 321 -12.73 -7.14 -3.99
CA ARG A 321 -12.15 -7.60 -5.25
C ARG A 321 -12.67 -6.76 -6.42
N PRO A 322 -11.99 -6.81 -7.59
CA PRO A 322 -12.55 -6.25 -8.81
C PRO A 322 -13.95 -6.79 -9.08
N TRP A 323 -14.81 -5.93 -9.62
CA TRP A 323 -15.98 -6.37 -10.35
C TRP A 323 -15.55 -6.97 -11.71
N ASN A 324 -16.51 -7.41 -12.53
CA ASN A 324 -16.22 -7.94 -13.87
C ASN A 324 -15.62 -6.88 -14.81
N ILE A 325 -15.87 -5.60 -14.53
CA ILE A 325 -15.25 -4.44 -15.16
C ILE A 325 -14.83 -3.47 -14.06
N SER A 326 -13.79 -2.68 -14.29
CA SER A 326 -13.27 -1.74 -13.29
C SER A 326 -14.13 -0.47 -13.18
N HIS A 327 -14.75 -0.02 -14.29
CA HIS A 327 -15.58 1.20 -14.31
C HIS A 327 -16.57 1.24 -15.48
N GLU A 328 -17.61 2.08 -15.34
CA GLU A 328 -18.51 2.56 -16.40
C GLU A 328 -18.43 4.08 -16.49
N GLY A 329 -17.88 4.61 -17.58
CA GLY A 329 -17.58 6.04 -17.65
C GLY A 329 -16.66 6.44 -16.50
N ASN A 330 -17.09 7.39 -15.66
CA ASN A 330 -16.34 7.85 -14.49
C ASN A 330 -16.75 7.17 -13.17
N ILE A 331 -17.57 6.12 -13.21
CA ILE A 331 -18.02 5.38 -12.02
C ILE A 331 -17.20 4.11 -11.90
N TRP A 332 -16.37 4.03 -10.86
CA TRP A 332 -15.55 2.84 -10.57
C TRP A 332 -16.34 1.81 -9.77
N PHE A 333 -15.90 0.55 -9.81
CA PHE A 333 -16.52 -0.54 -9.06
C PHE A 333 -15.51 -1.36 -8.25
N THR A 334 -15.90 -1.67 -7.02
CA THR A 334 -15.33 -2.80 -6.26
C THR A 334 -16.46 -3.73 -5.83
N ARG A 335 -16.12 -4.96 -5.49
CA ARG A 335 -17.07 -6.00 -5.07
C ARG A 335 -16.66 -6.57 -3.72
N ALA A 336 -17.63 -6.77 -2.83
CA ALA A 336 -17.37 -7.53 -1.61
C ALA A 336 -17.05 -9.01 -1.90
N GLN A 337 -16.60 -9.74 -0.89
CA GLN A 337 -16.24 -11.16 -1.05
C GLN A 337 -17.46 -12.07 -1.24
N ASP A 338 -18.65 -11.64 -0.81
CA ASP A 338 -19.93 -12.35 -0.93
C ASP A 338 -20.42 -12.50 -2.39
N THR A 339 -19.73 -11.87 -3.33
CA THR A 339 -19.95 -11.86 -4.78
C THR A 339 -21.22 -11.15 -5.27
N SER A 340 -22.14 -10.75 -4.39
CA SER A 340 -23.42 -10.11 -4.74
C SER A 340 -23.54 -8.65 -4.31
N THR A 341 -22.56 -8.15 -3.55
CA THR A 341 -22.48 -6.74 -3.14
C THR A 341 -21.44 -5.98 -3.97
N VAL A 342 -21.86 -4.88 -4.60
CA VAL A 342 -21.02 -3.99 -5.40
C VAL A 342 -21.03 -2.59 -4.79
N TYR A 343 -19.85 -1.98 -4.77
CA TYR A 343 -19.65 -0.59 -4.41
C TYR A 343 -19.40 0.22 -5.69
N ALA A 344 -20.25 1.21 -5.95
CA ALA A 344 -20.12 2.13 -7.07
C ALA A 344 -19.59 3.48 -6.56
N PHE A 345 -18.43 3.89 -7.04
CA PHE A 345 -17.79 5.16 -6.66
C PHE A 345 -18.21 6.24 -7.64
N VAL A 346 -19.15 7.09 -7.22
CA VAL A 346 -19.71 8.15 -8.07
C VAL A 346 -18.94 9.45 -7.83
N PRO A 347 -18.45 10.13 -8.89
CA PRO A 347 -17.76 11.42 -8.74
C PRO A 347 -18.59 12.44 -7.93
N GLY A 348 -17.96 13.02 -6.92
CA GLY A 348 -18.54 14.02 -6.01
C GLY A 348 -18.24 15.46 -6.41
N GLY A 349 -18.27 16.38 -5.44
CA GLY A 349 -17.91 17.78 -5.65
C GLY A 349 -18.78 18.47 -6.71
N LYS A 350 -18.16 18.91 -7.81
CA LYS A 350 -18.88 19.61 -8.90
C LYS A 350 -19.83 18.70 -9.66
N ASP A 351 -19.56 17.40 -9.68
CA ASP A 351 -20.32 16.42 -10.44
C ASP A 351 -21.58 15.97 -9.71
N TRP A 352 -21.56 15.94 -8.37
CA TRP A 352 -22.74 15.62 -7.55
C TRP A 352 -22.72 16.42 -6.25
N LYS A 353 -23.49 17.52 -6.22
CA LYS A 353 -23.44 18.49 -5.12
C LYS A 353 -24.30 18.04 -3.94
N TYR A 354 -24.00 18.59 -2.76
CA TYR A 354 -24.82 18.38 -1.57
C TYR A 354 -26.29 18.75 -1.81
N GLY A 355 -27.18 17.85 -1.43
CA GLY A 355 -28.64 17.96 -1.55
C GLY A 355 -29.17 17.82 -2.98
N GLU A 356 -28.35 17.43 -3.95
CA GLU A 356 -28.75 17.21 -5.35
C GLU A 356 -29.20 15.76 -5.57
N ARG A 357 -30.34 15.58 -6.24
CA ARG A 357 -30.81 14.28 -6.74
C ARG A 357 -30.12 13.97 -8.07
N LYS A 358 -29.62 12.74 -8.22
CA LYS A 358 -29.01 12.24 -9.45
C LYS A 358 -29.61 10.89 -9.81
N ASP A 359 -29.93 10.75 -11.09
CA ASP A 359 -30.35 9.49 -11.70
C ASP A 359 -29.14 8.82 -12.39
N LEU A 360 -28.89 7.58 -12.04
CA LEU A 360 -27.76 6.76 -12.50
C LEU A 360 -28.30 5.52 -13.19
N VAL A 361 -27.77 5.21 -14.38
CA VAL A 361 -28.05 3.94 -15.06
C VAL A 361 -26.76 3.14 -15.13
N LEU A 362 -26.66 2.12 -14.28
CA LEU A 362 -25.51 1.23 -14.22
C LEU A 362 -25.78 0.01 -15.10
N ARG A 363 -25.16 -0.02 -16.28
CA ARG A 363 -25.53 -0.91 -17.40
C ARG A 363 -25.12 -2.35 -17.16
N THR A 364 -24.05 -2.57 -16.41
CA THR A 364 -23.54 -3.91 -16.11
C THR A 364 -24.05 -4.51 -14.82
N LEU A 365 -24.98 -3.84 -14.14
CA LEU A 365 -25.64 -4.31 -12.94
C LEU A 365 -27.07 -4.71 -13.25
N GLN A 366 -27.45 -5.92 -12.85
CA GLN A 366 -28.81 -6.42 -12.90
C GLN A 366 -29.32 -6.67 -11.48
N GLY A 367 -30.35 -5.92 -11.09
CA GLY A 367 -31.07 -6.12 -9.84
C GLY A 367 -32.24 -7.10 -9.96
N ASN A 368 -32.79 -7.49 -8.81
CA ASN A 368 -33.96 -8.34 -8.58
C ASN A 368 -34.84 -7.76 -7.45
N GLU A 369 -35.92 -8.43 -7.05
CA GLU A 369 -36.82 -7.95 -5.98
C GLU A 369 -36.15 -7.77 -4.61
N HIS A 370 -34.97 -8.35 -4.39
CA HIS A 370 -34.20 -8.24 -3.15
C HIS A 370 -33.03 -7.25 -3.26
N THR A 371 -32.85 -6.57 -4.39
CA THR A 371 -31.80 -5.56 -4.55
C THR A 371 -32.02 -4.40 -3.58
N LYS A 372 -30.99 -4.11 -2.78
CA LYS A 372 -30.98 -2.98 -1.85
C LYS A 372 -29.88 -2.01 -2.24
N VAL A 373 -30.16 -0.72 -2.12
CA VAL A 373 -29.22 0.35 -2.44
C VAL A 373 -29.17 1.32 -1.26
N SER A 374 -27.96 1.67 -0.84
CA SER A 374 -27.69 2.66 0.20
C SER A 374 -26.47 3.50 -0.17
N ILE A 375 -26.33 4.68 0.44
CA ILE A 375 -25.11 5.49 0.34
C ILE A 375 -24.29 5.29 1.61
N LEU A 376 -23.01 4.96 1.48
CA LEU A 376 -22.14 4.81 2.64
C LEU A 376 -21.97 6.17 3.35
N GLY A 377 -22.09 6.16 4.68
CA GLY A 377 -22.01 7.36 5.52
C GLY A 377 -23.22 8.31 5.43
N TYR A 378 -24.30 7.96 4.73
CA TYR A 378 -25.51 8.79 4.65
C TYR A 378 -26.79 7.94 4.65
N GLY A 379 -27.69 8.19 5.60
CA GLY A 379 -28.90 7.39 5.81
C GLY A 379 -30.01 7.58 4.76
N SER A 380 -29.94 8.62 3.92
CA SER A 380 -30.96 8.91 2.89
C SER A 380 -32.39 9.12 3.41
N GLU A 381 -32.53 9.47 4.69
CA GLU A 381 -33.84 9.79 5.31
C GLU A 381 -34.17 11.28 5.22
N LEU A 382 -33.16 12.13 5.42
CA LEU A 382 -33.31 13.59 5.49
C LEU A 382 -32.08 14.28 4.91
N VAL A 383 -32.31 15.42 4.24
CA VAL A 383 -31.26 16.37 3.90
C VAL A 383 -31.35 17.54 4.88
N GLU A 384 -30.25 17.80 5.61
CA GLU A 384 -30.20 18.87 6.59
C GLU A 384 -30.57 20.22 5.93
N TYR A 385 -31.44 20.98 6.62
CA TYR A 385 -32.01 22.26 6.17
C TYR A 385 -32.92 22.21 4.94
N LYS A 386 -33.46 21.04 4.56
CA LYS A 386 -34.48 20.93 3.51
C LYS A 386 -35.76 20.27 4.03
N GLU A 387 -36.69 21.07 4.52
CA GLU A 387 -37.99 20.59 4.98
C GLU A 387 -38.83 20.03 3.83
N GLY A 388 -39.47 18.88 4.05
CA GLY A 388 -40.32 18.20 3.06
C GLY A 388 -39.57 17.67 1.82
N PHE A 389 -38.24 17.71 1.81
CA PHE A 389 -37.45 17.24 0.67
C PHE A 389 -37.30 15.72 0.69
N ASP A 390 -37.63 15.10 -0.43
CA ASP A 390 -37.49 13.67 -0.62
C ASP A 390 -36.01 13.27 -0.79
N ALA A 391 -35.44 12.71 0.27
CA ALA A 391 -34.07 12.17 0.33
C ALA A 391 -33.96 10.70 -0.11
N GLY A 392 -35.10 10.04 -0.37
CA GLY A 392 -35.18 8.60 -0.59
C GLY A 392 -34.44 8.13 -1.83
N ILE A 393 -33.97 6.89 -1.77
CA ILE A 393 -33.36 6.19 -2.88
C ILE A 393 -34.42 5.38 -3.62
N TYR A 394 -34.49 5.55 -4.95
CA TYR A 394 -35.36 4.76 -5.81
C TYR A 394 -34.52 3.86 -6.70
N VAL A 395 -34.96 2.61 -6.86
CA VAL A 395 -34.23 1.59 -7.60
C VAL A 395 -35.18 0.85 -8.52
N GLN A 396 -34.78 0.68 -9.78
CA GLN A 396 -35.54 -0.09 -10.75
C GLN A 396 -34.61 -0.89 -11.66
N SER A 397 -34.84 -2.20 -11.75
CA SER A 397 -34.16 -3.05 -12.75
C SER A 397 -34.81 -2.83 -14.12
N THR A 398 -34.01 -2.50 -15.14
CA THR A 398 -34.50 -2.20 -16.49
C THR A 398 -33.79 -3.03 -17.57
N PRO A 399 -34.34 -3.13 -18.80
CA PRO A 399 -33.65 -3.78 -19.91
C PRO A 399 -32.27 -3.18 -20.26
N VAL A 400 -31.98 -1.94 -19.87
CA VAL A 400 -30.70 -1.27 -20.16
C VAL A 400 -29.70 -1.29 -18.98
N GLY A 401 -30.12 -1.67 -17.77
CA GLY A 401 -29.29 -1.68 -16.57
C GLY A 401 -30.10 -1.44 -15.27
N LEU A 402 -29.40 -1.26 -14.16
CA LEU A 402 -30.00 -0.86 -12.88
C LEU A 402 -30.12 0.66 -12.83
N LEU A 403 -31.35 1.17 -12.78
CA LEU A 403 -31.64 2.59 -12.55
C LEU A 403 -31.63 2.85 -11.04
N ILE A 404 -30.87 3.87 -10.61
CA ILE A 404 -30.79 4.34 -9.23
C ILE A 404 -31.01 5.85 -9.23
N SER A 405 -32.02 6.34 -8.51
CA SER A 405 -32.19 7.76 -8.21
C SER A 405 -31.85 8.00 -6.75
N ALA A 406 -30.82 8.81 -6.47
CA ALA A 406 -30.34 9.03 -5.13
C ALA A 406 -29.95 10.50 -4.89
N VAL A 407 -29.86 10.90 -3.62
CA VAL A 407 -29.44 12.25 -3.21
C VAL A 407 -28.09 12.20 -2.52
N ASN A 408 -27.16 13.07 -2.90
CA ASN A 408 -25.94 13.27 -2.13
C ASN A 408 -26.24 14.10 -0.88
N GLY A 409 -26.40 13.45 0.27
CA GLY A 409 -26.57 14.16 1.56
C GLY A 409 -25.32 14.19 2.43
N GLN A 410 -24.13 13.87 1.90
CA GLN A 410 -22.90 13.90 2.69
C GLN A 410 -22.49 15.34 3.01
N ARG A 411 -22.61 15.72 4.30
CA ARG A 411 -22.13 17.00 4.82
C ARG A 411 -20.97 16.78 5.78
N PHE A 412 -19.79 16.49 5.22
CA PHE A 412 -18.57 16.37 6.01
C PHE A 412 -17.91 17.72 6.35
N TYR A 413 -18.15 18.74 5.52
CA TYR A 413 -17.69 20.11 5.75
C TYR A 413 -18.84 21.09 5.95
N THR A 414 -18.58 22.13 6.75
CA THR A 414 -19.56 23.17 7.13
C THR A 414 -20.17 23.86 5.91
N ASP A 415 -19.35 24.18 4.92
CA ASP A 415 -19.73 24.87 3.68
C ASP A 415 -20.44 23.96 2.66
N ARG A 416 -20.61 22.67 3.02
CA ARG A 416 -21.27 21.62 2.22
C ARG A 416 -20.53 21.31 0.92
N LYS A 417 -19.24 21.65 0.82
CA LYS A 417 -18.40 21.39 -0.36
C LYS A 417 -17.42 20.25 -0.07
N TRP A 418 -17.95 19.04 -0.03
CA TRP A 418 -17.11 17.85 -0.02
C TRP A 418 -16.71 17.48 -1.46
N PRO A 419 -15.40 17.44 -1.79
CA PRO A 419 -14.96 17.25 -3.17
C PRO A 419 -14.88 15.78 -3.59
N ASN A 420 -14.85 14.85 -2.63
CA ASN A 420 -14.48 13.46 -2.88
C ASN A 420 -15.68 12.59 -3.32
N PRO A 421 -15.42 11.43 -3.97
CA PRO A 421 -16.46 10.53 -4.45
C PRO A 421 -17.43 10.05 -3.36
N VAL A 422 -18.68 9.86 -3.76
CA VAL A 422 -19.76 9.27 -2.96
C VAL A 422 -19.87 7.79 -3.30
N VAL A 423 -19.94 6.92 -2.30
CA VAL A 423 -20.00 5.47 -2.51
C VAL A 423 -21.42 4.95 -2.35
N ILE A 424 -21.97 4.38 -3.42
CA ILE A 424 -23.25 3.68 -3.40
C ILE A 424 -22.97 2.18 -3.20
N LYS A 425 -23.53 1.61 -2.13
CA LYS A 425 -23.53 0.16 -1.89
C LYS A 425 -24.78 -0.44 -2.53
N ILE A 426 -24.58 -1.49 -3.31
CA ILE A 426 -25.62 -2.15 -4.08
C ILE A 426 -25.56 -3.65 -3.76
N GLU A 427 -26.55 -4.14 -3.03
CA GLU A 427 -26.61 -5.53 -2.57
C GLU A 427 -27.55 -6.36 -3.46
N ASN A 428 -27.32 -7.68 -3.50
CA ASN A 428 -28.12 -8.64 -4.25
C ASN A 428 -28.22 -8.31 -5.75
N VAL A 429 -27.08 -8.04 -6.38
CA VAL A 429 -26.97 -7.77 -7.83
C VAL A 429 -26.13 -8.81 -8.55
N LYS A 430 -26.37 -8.94 -9.85
CA LYS A 430 -25.61 -9.80 -10.75
C LYS A 430 -24.94 -8.99 -11.86
N TYR A 431 -23.84 -9.51 -12.36
CA TYR A 431 -23.21 -8.96 -13.56
C TYR A 431 -24.08 -9.21 -14.79
N LYS A 432 -24.29 -8.15 -15.54
CA LYS A 432 -24.95 -8.14 -16.85
C LYS A 432 -23.92 -7.69 -17.88
N PRO A 433 -23.46 -8.57 -18.78
CA PRO A 433 -22.58 -8.15 -19.85
C PRO A 433 -23.20 -7.03 -20.67
N ALA A 434 -22.43 -5.99 -20.99
CA ALA A 434 -22.89 -4.94 -21.89
C ALA A 434 -23.17 -5.57 -23.27
N VAL A 435 -24.42 -5.49 -23.73
CA VAL A 435 -24.80 -5.97 -25.06
C VAL A 435 -24.37 -4.90 -26.07
N SER A 436 -23.41 -5.22 -26.95
CA SER A 436 -22.87 -4.32 -27.99
C SER A 436 -23.89 -3.91 -29.09
N ASN A 437 -25.16 -4.32 -28.97
CA ASN A 437 -26.12 -4.29 -30.08
C ASN A 437 -27.22 -3.23 -29.94
N TYR A 438 -26.98 -2.11 -29.27
CA TYR A 438 -27.79 -0.92 -29.58
C TYR A 438 -27.24 -0.30 -30.86
N LYS A 439 -27.61 -0.88 -32.00
CA LYS A 439 -27.64 -0.12 -33.26
C LYS A 439 -28.39 1.16 -32.95
N GLN A 440 -27.73 2.29 -33.14
CA GLN A 440 -28.36 3.60 -33.13
C GLN A 440 -29.61 3.49 -34.01
N SER A 441 -30.78 3.58 -33.39
CA SER A 441 -32.05 3.48 -34.11
C SER A 441 -32.16 4.71 -34.99
N THR A 442 -31.86 4.55 -36.28
CA THR A 442 -32.36 5.44 -37.32
C THR A 442 -33.84 5.12 -37.48
N ILE A 443 -34.68 5.66 -36.61
CA ILE A 443 -36.09 5.84 -36.95
C ILE A 443 -36.21 7.25 -37.51
N ASP A 444 -36.35 7.26 -38.83
CA ASP A 444 -36.84 8.37 -39.63
C ASP A 444 -38.18 8.90 -39.09
N GLY A 445 -38.33 10.23 -39.15
CA GLY A 445 -39.64 10.84 -39.32
C GLY A 445 -40.26 11.52 -38.10
N ALA A 446 -39.80 12.73 -37.80
CA ALA A 446 -40.71 13.83 -37.46
C ALA A 446 -40.21 15.08 -38.20
N LYS A 447 -41.09 15.64 -39.03
CA LYS A 447 -40.89 16.84 -39.84
C LYS A 447 -40.65 18.09 -38.99
#